data_AF-A0A945PZL0-F1
#
_entry.id   AF-A0A945PZL0-F1
#
_cell.length_a   1.000
_cell.length_b   1.000
_cell.length_c   1.000
_cell.angle_alpha   90.00
_cell.angle_beta   90.00
_cell.angle_gamma   90.00
#
_symmetry.space_group_name_H-M   'P 1'
#
loop_
_entity.id
_entity.type
_entity.pdbx_description
1 polymer ?
#
loop_
_entity_poly.entity_id
_entity_poly.type
_entity_poly.pdbx_seq_one_letter_code
_entity_poly.pdbx_strand_id
1 'polypeptide(L)' 'MCIFSETCGDAMAMEHDGPIYSCDHYVYPKFKIGNVRDAPLSNMLNSEKQRKFGKKKSDTLPKKCLQYA' A
#
# COMPACT_ATOMS: atom_id res chain seq x y z
N MET A 1 -4.81 -12.49 -2.18
CA MET A 1 -3.60 -12.31 -1.36
C MET A 1 -2.59 -11.52 -2.18
N CYS A 2 -2.11 -10.36 -1.69
CA CYS A 2 -1.31 -9.40 -2.47
C CYS A 2 -0.03 -9.97 -3.10
N ILE A 3 0.50 -11.10 -2.60
CA ILE A 3 1.68 -11.77 -3.17
C ILE A 3 1.43 -12.27 -4.60
N PHE A 4 0.21 -12.73 -4.92
CA PHE A 4 -0.16 -13.28 -6.23
C PHE A 4 -0.74 -12.23 -7.20
N SER A 5 -1.08 -11.04 -6.71
CA SER A 5 -1.64 -9.95 -7.52
C SER A 5 -0.56 -9.16 -8.26
N GLU A 6 -0.86 -8.52 -9.38
CA GLU A 6 0.10 -7.66 -10.10
C GLU A 6 0.55 -6.46 -9.24
N THR A 7 -0.39 -5.83 -8.54
CA THR A 7 -0.15 -4.71 -7.62
C THR A 7 -0.43 -5.11 -6.16
N CYS A 8 -0.03 -4.25 -5.23
CA CYS A 8 -0.44 -4.33 -3.82
C CYS A 8 -1.19 -3.04 -3.40
N GLY A 9 -1.50 -2.90 -2.11
CA GLY A 9 -2.03 -1.65 -1.54
C GLY A 9 -3.51 -1.65 -1.13
N ASP A 10 -4.27 -2.71 -1.40
CA ASP A 10 -5.68 -2.76 -0.96
C ASP A 10 -5.82 -3.21 0.50
N ALA A 11 -4.86 -3.99 1.00
CA ALA A 11 -4.82 -4.49 2.37
C ALA A 11 -4.03 -3.53 3.28
N MET A 12 -4.65 -2.39 3.64
CA MET A 12 -4.09 -1.42 4.59
C MET A 12 -4.04 -2.00 6.02
N ALA A 13 -3.09 -1.53 6.82
CA ALA A 13 -3.00 -1.85 8.25
C ALA A 13 -3.50 -0.68 9.09
N MET A 14 -4.18 -0.98 10.20
CA MET A 14 -4.65 -0.01 11.18
C MET A 14 -4.08 -0.36 12.54
N GLU A 15 -3.42 0.60 13.17
CA GLU A 15 -2.96 0.47 14.56
C GLU A 15 -4.07 0.84 15.55
N HIS A 16 -3.92 0.40 16.80
CA HIS A 16 -4.95 0.52 17.83
C HIS A 16 -5.36 1.99 18.13
N ASP A 17 -4.46 2.94 17.89
CA ASP A 17 -4.67 4.37 18.09
C ASP A 17 -5.25 5.07 16.84
N GLY A 18 -5.53 4.33 15.77
CA GLY A 18 -6.19 4.81 14.54
C GLY A 18 -5.32 5.19 13.33
N PRO A 19 -3.98 5.37 13.40
CA PRO A 19 -3.14 5.51 12.23
C PRO A 19 -3.34 4.37 11.23
N ILE A 20 -3.41 4.75 9.97
CA ILE A 20 -3.51 3.82 8.84
C ILE A 20 -2.17 3.81 8.10
N TYR A 21 -1.68 2.62 7.79
CA TYR A 21 -0.45 2.35 7.05
C TYR A 21 -0.74 1.59 5.77
N SER A 22 0.17 1.70 4.80
CA SER A 22 -0.03 1.11 3.47
C SER A 22 -0.23 -0.40 3.44
N CYS A 23 0.34 -1.16 4.39
CA CYS A 23 0.27 -2.63 4.50
C CYS A 23 0.85 -3.06 5.86
N ASP A 24 0.44 -4.23 6.35
CA ASP A 24 0.96 -4.88 7.57
C ASP A 24 2.48 -5.11 7.56
N HIS A 25 3.08 -5.29 6.38
CA HIS A 25 4.53 -5.40 6.22
C HIS A 25 5.26 -4.05 6.24
N TYR A 26 4.53 -2.93 6.27
CA TYR A 26 5.05 -1.57 6.12
C TYR A 26 4.53 -0.62 7.21
N VAL A 27 4.51 -1.07 8.47
CA VAL A 27 4.09 -0.25 9.62
C VAL A 27 5.26 0.62 10.12
N TYR A 28 5.67 1.59 9.31
CA TYR A 28 6.69 2.58 9.67
C TYR A 28 6.19 4.00 9.34
N PRO A 29 6.68 5.06 10.02
CA PRO A 29 6.20 6.44 9.80
C PRO A 29 6.18 6.88 8.33
N LYS A 30 7.16 6.44 7.54
CA LYS A 30 7.25 6.72 6.09
C LYS A 30 6.01 6.23 5.31
N PHE A 31 5.38 5.15 5.75
CA PHE A 31 4.25 4.49 5.09
C PHE A 31 2.90 4.77 5.77
N LYS A 32 2.85 5.64 6.78
CA LYS A 32 1.58 6.16 7.31
C LYS A 32 0.86 6.95 6.22
N ILE A 33 -0.41 6.64 5.97
CA ILE A 33 -1.24 7.28 4.93
C ILE A 33 -2.40 8.10 5.50
N GLY A 34 -2.66 8.03 6.81
CA GLY A 34 -3.67 8.84 7.49
C GLY A 34 -3.95 8.37 8.91
N ASN A 35 -5.06 8.85 9.48
CA ASN A 35 -5.69 8.30 10.68
C ASN A 35 -7.20 8.22 10.46
N VAL A 36 -7.82 7.10 10.81
CA VAL A 36 -9.25 6.83 10.62
C VAL A 36 -10.18 7.85 11.30
N ARG A 37 -9.66 8.59 12.30
CA ARG A 37 -10.41 9.64 13.00
C ARG A 37 -10.49 10.95 12.22
N ASP A 38 -9.60 11.16 11.25
CA ASP A 38 -9.45 12.45 10.55
C ASP A 38 -10.18 12.47 9.20
N ALA A 39 -10.34 11.32 8.55
CA ALA A 39 -10.96 11.20 7.23
C ALA A 39 -11.51 9.79 6.96
N PRO A 40 -12.47 9.63 6.03
CA PRO A 40 -12.91 8.32 5.57
C PRO A 40 -11.76 7.44 5.06
N LEU A 41 -11.78 6.15 5.37
CA LEU A 41 -10.78 5.17 4.90
C LEU A 41 -10.64 5.17 3.37
N SER A 42 -11.74 5.41 2.64
CA SER A 42 -11.74 5.53 1.18
C SER A 42 -10.78 6.61 0.68
N ASN A 43 -10.58 7.70 1.43
CA ASN A 43 -9.67 8.76 1.04
C ASN A 43 -8.22 8.31 1.15
N MET A 44 -7.90 7.50 2.17
CA MET A 44 -6.56 6.93 2.38
C MET A 44 -6.28 5.84 1.34
N LEU A 45 -7.25 4.95 1.11
CA LEU A 45 -7.19 3.89 0.10
C LEU A 45 -6.95 4.46 -1.31
N ASN A 46 -7.68 5.52 -1.67
CA ASN A 46 -7.58 6.16 -2.98
C ASN A 46 -6.50 7.24 -3.06
N SER A 47 -5.74 7.47 -1.99
CA SER A 47 -4.70 8.50 -1.96
C SER A 47 -3.62 8.23 -3.02
N GLU A 48 -3.03 9.30 -3.56
CA GLU A 48 -1.92 9.17 -4.51
C GLU A 48 -0.74 8.41 -3.89
N LYS A 49 -0.48 8.61 -2.59
CA LYS A 49 0.53 7.89 -1.84
C LYS A 49 0.28 6.38 -1.84
N GLN A 50 -0.96 5.95 -1.58
CA GLN A 50 -1.32 4.54 -1.55
C GLN A 50 -1.29 3.90 -2.95
N ARG A 51 -1.80 4.62 -3.96
CA ARG A 51 -1.72 4.17 -5.36
C ARG A 51 -0.27 3.99 -5.84
N LYS A 52 0.62 4.94 -5.52
CA LYS A 52 2.06 4.84 -5.85
C LYS A 52 2.73 3.68 -5.11
N PHE A 53 2.42 3.49 -3.83
CA PHE A 53 2.91 2.35 -3.06
C PHE A 53 2.51 1.03 -3.74
N GLY A 54 1.24 0.88 -4.10
CA GLY A 54 0.69 -0.32 -4.71
C GLY A 54 1.29 -0.67 -6.08
N LYS A 55 1.41 0.33 -6.95
CA LYS A 55 1.99 0.18 -8.30
C LYS A 55 3.48 -0.12 -8.28
N LYS A 56 4.20 0.28 -7.23
CA LYS A 56 5.64 0.03 -7.14
C LYS A 56 5.99 -1.45 -7.31
N LYS A 57 5.09 -2.37 -6.92
CA LYS A 57 5.28 -3.82 -7.10
C LYS A 57 5.52 -4.20 -8.57
N SER A 58 4.64 -3.73 -9.47
CA SER A 58 4.75 -3.99 -10.91
C SER A 58 5.81 -3.09 -11.55
N ASP A 59 5.86 -1.81 -11.16
CA ASP A 59 6.70 -0.80 -11.81
C ASP A 59 8.21 -1.01 -11.57
N THR A 60 8.58 -1.78 -10.54
CA THR A 60 9.99 -2.01 -10.14
C THR A 60 10.42 -3.46 -10.23
N LEU A 61 9.71 -4.28 -11.02
CA LEU A 61 10.10 -5.66 -11.25
C LEU A 61 11.53 -5.75 -11.82
N PRO A 62 12.37 -6.67 -11.32
CA PRO A 62 13.67 -6.94 -11.90
C PRO A 62 13.55 -7.32 -13.37
N LYS A 63 14.54 -6.99 -14.21
CA LYS A 63 14.56 -7.33 -15.65
C LYS A 63 14.28 -8.81 -15.90
N LYS A 64 14.80 -9.70 -15.04
CA LYS A 64 14.56 -11.14 -15.13
C LYS A 64 13.08 -11.50 -15.03
N CYS A 65 12.28 -10.79 -14.24
CA CYS A 65 10.84 -11.03 -14.13
C CYS A 65 10.07 -10.54 -15.38
N LEU A 66 10.55 -9.49 -16.05
CA LEU A 66 9.90 -8.92 -17.24
C LEU A 66 10.20 -9.70 -18.52
N GLN A 67 11.32 -10.43 -18.56
CA GLN A 67 11.76 -11.19 -19.75
C GLN A 67 10.98 -12.48 -20.00
N TYR A 68 10.25 -12.98 -18.99
CA TYR A 68 9.53 -14.25 -19.03
C TYR A 68 8.06 -14.10 -18.62
N ALA A 69 7.50 -12.90 -18.81
CA ALA A 69 6.09 -12.59 -18.55
C ALA A 69 5.19 -12.98 -19.72
#